data_AF-A0A6J4KCI4-F1
#
_entry.id   AF-A0A6J4KCI4-F1
#
_cell.length_a   1.000
_cell.length_b   1.000
_cell.length_c   1.000
_cell.angle_alpha   90.00
_cell.angle_beta   90.00
_cell.angle_gamma   90.00
#
_symmetry.space_group_name_H-M   'P 1'
#
loop_
_entity.id
_entity.type
_entity.pdbx_description
1 polymer ?
#
loop_
_entity_poly.entity_id
_entity_poly.type
_entity_poly.pdbx_seq_one_letter_code
_entity_poly.pdbx_strand_id
1 'polypeptide(L)'
;MSRLRVGVLALILAAATLPWVAGAQDSGRQISESQRRLQEIRAERQRLRRELQGIQGRVGSVSAEIRIIQQQQQMSAALLREIGAQLGQTERQIDSTTAEMILTQAELANKKEMLNRRLREIYKRGPLQSAQVLLSAHSFGDLLNRYKYLHLVARRDRQLVHEVGELARELELREVELRRSLADMQYLQNEREQENATLTNLRQDRTQTLTSLRTTQRRATSRLEALARDER
;
A
#
# COMPACT_ATOMS: atom_id res chain seq x y z
N MET A 1 -105.77 64.84 -9.36
CA MET A 1 -106.03 65.89 -8.35
C MET A 1 -104.99 65.78 -7.24
N SER A 2 -104.33 66.91 -6.95
CA SER A 2 -103.70 67.33 -5.68
C SER A 2 -102.80 66.37 -4.87
N ARG A 3 -101.48 66.55 -5.05
CA ARG A 3 -100.55 67.23 -4.12
C ARG A 3 -100.40 66.74 -2.65
N LEU A 4 -99.14 66.38 -2.33
CA LEU A 4 -98.29 66.89 -1.21
C LEU A 4 -98.77 66.66 0.25
N ARG A 5 -97.90 66.10 1.13
CA ARG A 5 -96.96 66.86 1.98
C ARG A 5 -96.22 65.97 3.01
N VAL A 6 -94.94 66.34 3.14
CA VAL A 6 -93.93 66.07 4.16
C VAL A 6 -94.42 66.32 5.60
N GLY A 7 -93.89 65.57 6.57
CA GLY A 7 -94.06 65.78 8.01
C GLY A 7 -92.83 65.39 8.86
N VAL A 8 -91.87 66.32 8.96
CA VAL A 8 -91.24 66.91 10.16
C VAL A 8 -90.73 66.02 11.34
N LEU A 9 -89.41 66.11 11.54
CA LEU A 9 -88.57 66.27 12.77
C LEU A 9 -88.92 65.65 14.14
N ALA A 10 -87.83 65.15 14.77
CA ALA A 10 -87.32 65.43 16.13
C ALA A 10 -87.37 64.34 17.25
N LEU A 11 -86.18 63.76 17.48
CA LEU A 11 -85.37 63.80 18.73
C LEU A 11 -85.68 62.91 19.97
N ILE A 12 -84.63 62.11 20.30
CA ILE A 12 -84.10 61.58 21.58
C ILE A 12 -84.69 60.32 22.27
N LEU A 13 -83.79 59.33 22.45
CA LEU A 13 -83.34 58.70 23.73
C LEU A 13 -83.53 57.17 23.81
N ALA A 14 -82.43 56.40 23.68
CA ALA A 14 -82.21 55.15 24.42
C ALA A 14 -80.75 54.70 24.30
N ALA A 15 -80.06 54.71 25.44
CA ALA A 15 -78.73 54.16 25.63
C ALA A 15 -78.77 52.63 25.73
N ALA A 16 -77.59 52.02 25.52
CA ALA A 16 -77.17 50.65 25.81
C ALA A 16 -77.39 49.58 24.72
N THR A 17 -76.33 49.29 23.96
CA THR A 17 -75.80 47.93 23.76
C THR A 17 -74.31 47.97 23.36
N LEU A 18 -73.45 47.58 24.32
CA LEU A 18 -72.22 46.77 24.22
C LEU A 18 -71.10 47.15 23.20
N PRO A 19 -69.85 47.36 23.68
CA PRO A 19 -68.67 47.38 22.82
C PRO A 19 -68.27 45.94 22.45
N TRP A 20 -68.58 45.49 21.23
CA TRP A 20 -68.13 44.20 20.71
C TRP A 20 -67.06 44.39 19.62
N VAL A 21 -65.93 45.02 19.97
CA VAL A 21 -64.77 45.17 19.07
C VAL A 21 -63.47 44.92 19.84
N ALA A 22 -63.37 43.76 20.51
CA ALA A 22 -62.14 43.33 21.17
C ALA A 22 -61.58 41.99 20.64
N GLY A 23 -62.34 41.20 19.87
CA GLY A 23 -61.91 39.89 19.36
C GLY A 23 -61.21 39.86 18.00
N ALA A 24 -61.34 40.93 17.18
CA ALA A 24 -60.78 40.97 15.83
C ALA A 24 -59.26 41.24 15.78
N GLN A 25 -58.71 41.92 16.79
CA GLN A 25 -57.27 42.21 16.86
C GLN A 25 -56.43 40.98 17.27
N ASP A 26 -57.00 40.06 18.04
CA ASP A 26 -56.29 38.88 18.54
C ASP A 26 -56.17 37.78 17.47
N SER A 27 -57.23 37.60 16.67
CA SER A 27 -57.24 36.67 15.52
C SER A 27 -56.24 37.07 14.43
N GLY A 28 -56.09 38.38 14.15
CA GLY A 28 -55.12 38.89 13.18
C GLY A 28 -53.66 38.68 13.60
N ARG A 29 -53.35 38.78 14.90
CA ARG A 29 -52.02 38.50 15.44
C ARG A 29 -51.66 37.02 15.34
N GLN A 30 -52.57 36.12 15.73
CA GLN A 30 -52.36 34.67 15.62
C GLN A 30 -52.13 34.19 14.18
N ILE A 31 -52.87 34.74 13.20
CA ILE A 31 -52.67 34.42 11.79
C ILE A 31 -51.26 34.85 11.32
N SER A 32 -50.83 36.06 11.70
CA SER A 32 -49.51 36.57 11.32
C SER A 32 -48.35 35.77 11.95
N GLU A 33 -48.50 35.31 13.19
CA GLU A 33 -47.52 34.43 13.86
C GLU A 33 -47.47 33.04 13.24
N SER A 34 -48.64 32.46 12.89
CA SER A 34 -48.72 31.18 12.18
C SER A 34 -48.06 31.25 10.82
N GLN A 35 -48.23 32.35 10.08
CA GLN A 35 -47.57 32.55 8.78
C GLN A 35 -46.05 32.66 8.91
N ARG A 36 -45.55 33.37 9.94
CA ARG A 36 -44.11 33.45 10.21
C ARG A 36 -43.52 32.08 10.54
N ARG A 37 -44.16 31.31 11.42
CA ARG A 37 -43.74 29.93 11.73
C ARG A 37 -43.69 29.03 10.50
N LEU A 38 -44.70 29.09 9.64
CA LEU A 38 -44.70 28.33 8.39
C LEU A 38 -43.55 28.72 7.46
N GLN A 39 -43.23 30.01 7.34
CA GLN A 39 -42.08 30.48 6.56
C GLN A 39 -40.75 29.98 7.14
N GLU A 40 -40.59 30.02 8.46
CA GLU A 40 -39.41 29.50 9.16
C GLU A 40 -39.24 27.99 8.93
N ILE A 41 -40.31 27.20 9.09
CA ILE A 41 -40.31 25.76 8.84
C ILE A 41 -39.91 25.46 7.38
N ARG A 42 -40.47 26.19 6.41
CA ARG A 42 -40.11 26.02 4.98
C ARG A 42 -38.64 26.35 4.71
N ALA A 43 -38.12 27.42 5.31
CA ALA A 43 -36.73 27.80 5.19
C ALA A 43 -35.80 26.75 5.81
N GLU A 44 -36.13 26.22 7.00
CA GLU A 44 -35.40 25.13 7.67
C GLU A 44 -35.40 23.86 6.80
N ARG A 45 -36.56 23.47 6.27
CA ARG A 45 -36.68 22.32 5.35
C ARG A 45 -35.81 22.49 4.10
N GLN A 46 -35.79 23.67 3.48
CA GLN A 46 -34.97 23.92 2.29
C GLN A 46 -33.48 23.87 2.60
N ARG A 47 -33.04 24.37 3.76
CA ARG A 47 -31.65 24.24 4.23
C ARG A 47 -31.29 22.77 4.43
N LEU A 48 -32.14 22.01 5.12
CA LEU A 48 -31.91 20.60 5.42
C LEU A 48 -31.89 19.72 4.17
N ARG A 49 -32.73 20.02 3.16
CA ARG A 49 -32.68 19.35 1.84
C ARG A 49 -31.34 19.54 1.13
N ARG A 50 -30.79 20.77 1.14
CA ARG A 50 -29.48 21.07 0.54
C ARG A 50 -28.36 20.35 1.28
N GLU A 51 -28.41 20.32 2.61
CA GLU A 51 -27.45 19.59 3.43
C GLU A 51 -27.50 18.08 3.14
N LEU A 52 -28.70 17.50 3.03
CA LEU A 52 -28.89 16.09 2.66
C LEU A 52 -28.28 15.75 1.30
N GLN A 53 -28.49 16.60 0.29
CA GLN A 53 -27.85 16.42 -1.03
C GLN A 53 -26.32 16.40 -0.92
N GLY A 54 -25.75 17.33 -0.15
CA GLY A 54 -24.31 17.36 0.12
C GLY A 54 -23.81 16.11 0.83
N ILE A 55 -24.54 15.63 1.85
CA ILE A 55 -24.21 14.39 2.57
C ILE A 55 -24.29 13.18 1.64
N GLN A 56 -25.33 13.07 0.80
CA GLN A 56 -25.47 11.98 -0.17
C GLN A 56 -24.29 11.94 -1.15
N GLY A 57 -23.86 13.09 -1.66
CA GLY A 57 -22.66 13.19 -2.50
C GLY A 57 -21.41 12.71 -1.79
N ARG A 58 -21.20 13.12 -0.53
CA ARG A 58 -20.07 12.66 0.30
C ARG A 58 -20.13 11.16 0.58
N VAL A 59 -21.31 10.61 0.89
CA VAL A 59 -21.51 9.15 1.07
C VAL A 59 -21.12 8.39 -0.19
N GLY A 60 -21.53 8.88 -1.37
CA GLY A 60 -21.15 8.31 -2.65
C GLY A 60 -19.64 8.32 -2.88
N SER A 61 -18.99 9.46 -2.67
CA SER A 61 -17.53 9.63 -2.79
C SER A 61 -16.76 8.70 -1.86
N VAL A 62 -17.07 8.73 -0.57
CA VAL A 62 -16.38 7.90 0.44
C VAL A 62 -16.62 6.41 0.17
N SER A 63 -17.80 6.02 -0.30
CA SER A 63 -18.07 4.63 -0.68
C SER A 63 -17.25 4.21 -1.92
N ALA A 64 -17.05 5.11 -2.88
CA ALA A 64 -16.18 4.87 -4.02
C ALA A 64 -14.71 4.72 -3.60
N GLU A 65 -14.22 5.61 -2.73
CA GLU A 65 -12.87 5.52 -2.15
C GLU A 65 -12.65 4.19 -1.44
N ILE A 66 -13.59 3.73 -0.61
CA ILE A 66 -13.50 2.42 0.07
C ILE A 66 -13.38 1.28 -0.95
N ARG A 67 -14.15 1.31 -2.05
CA ARG A 67 -14.06 0.27 -3.09
C ARG A 67 -12.70 0.26 -3.78
N ILE A 68 -12.14 1.44 -4.08
CA ILE A 68 -10.79 1.57 -4.65
C ILE A 68 -9.75 0.98 -3.69
N ILE A 69 -9.83 1.34 -2.40
CA ILE A 69 -8.92 0.80 -1.38
C ILE A 69 -9.05 -0.72 -1.28
N GLN A 70 -10.27 -1.27 -1.31
CA GLN A 70 -10.49 -2.72 -1.29
C GLN A 70 -9.87 -3.42 -2.52
N GLN A 71 -9.99 -2.83 -3.71
CA GLN A 71 -9.34 -3.35 -4.91
C GLN A 71 -7.81 -3.33 -4.77
N GLN A 72 -7.25 -2.23 -4.25
CA GLN A 72 -5.82 -2.12 -3.96
C GLN A 72 -5.35 -3.19 -2.97
N GLN A 73 -6.11 -3.44 -1.90
CA GLN A 73 -5.80 -4.51 -0.93
C GLN A 73 -5.86 -5.90 -1.58
N GLN A 74 -6.82 -6.18 -2.46
CA GLN A 74 -6.91 -7.45 -3.17
C GLN A 74 -5.71 -7.67 -4.09
N MET A 75 -5.29 -6.64 -4.81
CA MET A 75 -4.08 -6.67 -5.66
C MET A 75 -2.82 -6.87 -4.82
N SER A 76 -2.68 -6.10 -3.74
CA SER A 76 -1.55 -6.23 -2.80
C SER A 76 -1.48 -7.63 -2.18
N ALA A 77 -2.61 -8.21 -1.77
CA ALA A 77 -2.67 -9.57 -1.25
C ALA A 77 -2.34 -10.64 -2.29
N ALA A 78 -2.70 -10.42 -3.57
CA ALA A 78 -2.31 -11.32 -4.65
C ALA A 78 -0.81 -11.26 -4.91
N LEU A 79 -0.23 -10.06 -4.93
CA LEU A 79 1.21 -9.85 -5.06
C LEU A 79 1.99 -10.45 -3.89
N LEU A 80 1.52 -10.30 -2.64
CA LEU A 80 2.13 -10.92 -1.47
C LEU A 80 2.15 -12.45 -1.56
N ARG A 81 1.08 -13.06 -2.07
CA ARG A 81 1.05 -14.52 -2.30
C ARG A 81 2.05 -14.95 -3.36
N GLU A 82 2.16 -14.19 -4.45
CA GLU A 82 3.14 -14.45 -5.51
C GLU A 82 4.58 -14.30 -4.97
N ILE A 83 4.87 -13.22 -4.24
CA ILE A 83 6.16 -13.01 -3.58
C ILE A 83 6.46 -14.15 -2.61
N GLY A 84 5.48 -14.59 -1.82
CA GLY A 84 5.64 -15.73 -0.91
C GLY A 84 5.95 -17.05 -1.63
N ALA A 85 5.32 -17.29 -2.79
CA ALA A 85 5.63 -18.46 -3.62
C ALA A 85 7.03 -18.39 -4.23
N GLN A 86 7.44 -17.22 -4.72
CA GLN A 86 8.77 -16.97 -5.26
C GLN A 86 9.85 -17.07 -4.18
N LEU A 87 9.58 -16.59 -2.97
CA LEU A 87 10.43 -16.78 -1.78
C LEU A 87 10.63 -18.25 -1.50
N GLY A 88 9.56 -19.04 -1.38
CA GLY A 88 9.68 -20.47 -1.11
C GLY A 88 10.39 -21.26 -2.23
N GLN A 89 10.29 -20.83 -3.49
CA GLN A 89 11.11 -21.39 -4.57
C GLN A 89 12.58 -21.01 -4.44
N THR A 90 12.85 -19.74 -4.13
CA THR A 90 14.21 -19.22 -4.00
C THR A 90 14.91 -19.83 -2.79
N GLU A 91 14.24 -20.01 -1.65
CA GLU A 91 14.77 -20.71 -0.48
C GLU A 91 15.24 -22.12 -0.83
N ARG A 92 14.44 -22.90 -1.60
CA ARG A 92 14.86 -24.21 -2.08
C ARG A 92 16.08 -24.15 -2.99
N GLN A 93 16.16 -23.12 -3.84
CA GLN A 93 17.31 -22.90 -4.72
C GLN A 93 18.55 -22.50 -3.91
N ILE A 94 18.40 -21.68 -2.87
CA ILE A 94 19.46 -21.32 -1.93
C ILE A 94 19.96 -22.57 -1.22
N ASP A 95 19.09 -23.45 -0.74
CA ASP A 95 19.48 -24.69 -0.05
C ASP A 95 20.31 -25.60 -0.97
N SER A 96 19.84 -25.81 -2.21
CA SER A 96 20.58 -26.57 -3.23
C SER A 96 21.94 -25.93 -3.53
N THR A 97 21.96 -24.62 -3.74
CA THR A 97 23.18 -23.87 -4.08
C THR A 97 24.17 -23.88 -2.92
N THR A 98 23.68 -23.80 -1.68
CA THR A 98 24.51 -23.87 -0.47
C THR A 98 25.16 -25.24 -0.33
N ALA A 99 24.42 -26.32 -0.61
CA ALA A 99 25.00 -27.67 -0.64
C ALA A 99 26.10 -27.80 -1.70
N GLU A 100 25.87 -27.27 -2.91
CA GLU A 100 26.88 -27.23 -3.98
C GLU A 100 28.11 -26.38 -3.59
N MET A 101 27.90 -25.25 -2.92
CA MET A 101 28.98 -24.40 -2.42
C MET A 101 29.82 -25.11 -1.36
N ILE A 102 29.22 -25.90 -0.46
CA ILE A 102 29.97 -26.70 0.52
C ILE A 102 30.88 -27.70 -0.19
N LEU A 103 30.38 -28.40 -1.21
CA LEU A 103 31.18 -29.33 -2.01
C LEU A 103 32.32 -28.60 -2.74
N THR A 104 32.01 -27.45 -3.36
CA THR A 104 32.98 -26.60 -4.07
C THR A 104 34.06 -26.08 -3.12
N GLN A 105 33.70 -25.71 -1.89
CA GLN A 105 34.61 -25.22 -0.88
C GLN A 105 35.54 -26.32 -0.37
N ALA A 106 35.04 -27.55 -0.23
CA ALA A 106 35.87 -28.71 0.07
C ALA A 106 36.86 -29.03 -1.06
N GLU A 107 36.43 -28.96 -2.33
CA GLU A 107 37.32 -29.11 -3.48
C GLU A 107 38.40 -28.02 -3.50
N LEU A 108 38.00 -26.75 -3.30
CA LEU A 108 38.91 -25.62 -3.23
C LEU A 108 39.95 -25.80 -2.11
N ALA A 109 39.54 -26.27 -0.93
CA ALA A 109 40.44 -26.54 0.18
C ALA A 109 41.48 -27.62 -0.19
N ASN A 110 41.05 -28.71 -0.83
CA ASN A 110 41.93 -29.75 -1.33
C ASN A 110 42.94 -29.21 -2.36
N LYS A 111 42.47 -28.45 -3.36
CA LYS A 111 43.34 -27.88 -4.39
C LYS A 111 44.30 -26.83 -3.84
N LYS A 112 43.88 -26.03 -2.86
CA LYS A 112 44.76 -25.10 -2.14
C LYS A 112 45.87 -25.84 -1.40
N GLU A 113 45.56 -26.96 -0.74
CA GLU A 113 46.57 -27.77 -0.06
C GLU A 113 47.56 -28.39 -1.06
N MET A 114 47.07 -28.92 -2.18
CA MET A 114 47.94 -29.40 -3.28
C MET A 114 48.85 -28.28 -3.80
N LEU A 115 48.30 -27.09 -4.03
CA LEU A 115 49.05 -25.92 -4.50
C LEU A 115 50.10 -25.48 -3.47
N ASN A 116 49.76 -25.45 -2.19
CA ASN A 116 50.68 -25.09 -1.10
C ASN A 116 51.86 -26.06 -1.02
N ARG A 117 51.61 -27.38 -1.12
CA ARG A 117 52.66 -28.40 -1.18
C ARG A 117 53.55 -28.16 -2.39
N ARG A 118 52.94 -27.91 -3.55
CA ARG A 118 53.67 -27.69 -4.80
C ARG A 118 54.57 -26.45 -4.76
N LEU A 119 54.06 -25.33 -4.25
CA LEU A 119 54.83 -24.11 -4.07
C LEU A 119 56.02 -24.33 -3.12
N ARG A 120 55.82 -25.10 -2.04
CA ARG A 120 56.89 -25.45 -1.09
C ARG A 120 57.96 -26.31 -1.75
N GLU A 121 57.59 -27.27 -2.60
CA GLU A 121 58.55 -28.07 -3.37
C GLU A 121 59.35 -27.22 -4.36
N ILE A 122 58.68 -26.33 -5.10
CA ILE A 122 59.34 -25.43 -6.05
C ILE A 122 60.33 -24.52 -5.32
N TYR A 123 59.92 -23.96 -4.18
CA TYR A 123 60.77 -23.12 -3.34
C TYR A 123 62.00 -23.88 -2.84
N LYS A 124 61.82 -25.09 -2.29
CA LYS A 124 62.93 -25.93 -1.79
C LYS A 124 63.93 -26.36 -2.87
N ARG A 125 63.46 -26.55 -4.11
CA ARG A 125 64.32 -26.91 -5.26
C ARG A 125 65.19 -25.74 -5.74
N GLY A 126 64.75 -24.50 -5.52
CA GLY A 126 65.49 -23.31 -5.95
C GLY A 126 65.39 -23.03 -7.47
N PRO A 127 65.79 -21.82 -7.90
CA PRO A 127 65.52 -21.33 -9.26
C PRO A 127 66.31 -22.06 -10.36
N LEU A 128 67.43 -22.70 -10.03
CA LEU A 128 68.32 -23.35 -10.99
C LEU A 128 68.03 -24.85 -11.22
N GLN A 129 67.14 -25.47 -10.43
CA GLN A 129 66.91 -26.92 -10.50
C GLN A 129 66.51 -27.39 -11.90
N SER A 130 65.61 -26.66 -12.57
CA SER A 130 65.17 -27.02 -13.92
C SER A 130 66.32 -26.99 -14.92
N ALA A 131 67.24 -26.02 -14.80
CA ALA A 131 68.43 -25.94 -15.64
C ALA A 131 69.40 -27.10 -15.33
N GLN A 132 69.61 -27.41 -14.04
CA GLN A 132 70.45 -28.55 -13.62
C GLN A 132 69.91 -29.90 -14.12
N VAL A 133 68.59 -30.10 -14.12
CA VAL A 133 67.96 -31.32 -14.64
C VAL A 133 68.15 -31.46 -16.15
N LEU A 134 68.12 -30.36 -16.90
CA LEU A 134 68.35 -30.37 -18.35
C LEU A 134 69.84 -30.58 -18.68
N LEU A 135 70.74 -29.91 -17.96
CA LEU A 135 72.20 -30.02 -18.17
C LEU A 135 72.79 -31.38 -17.78
N SER A 136 72.08 -32.17 -16.97
CA SER A 136 72.49 -33.53 -16.57
C SER A 136 71.96 -34.64 -17.50
N ALA A 137 71.50 -34.29 -18.71
CA ALA A 137 71.06 -35.26 -19.70
C ALA A 137 72.25 -35.98 -20.37
N HIS A 138 72.15 -37.30 -20.55
CA HIS A 138 73.25 -38.11 -21.12
C HIS A 138 73.18 -38.25 -22.65
N SER A 139 72.07 -37.86 -23.26
CA SER A 139 71.85 -37.90 -24.70
C SER A 139 70.81 -36.85 -25.12
N PHE A 140 70.74 -36.57 -26.42
CA PHE A 140 69.71 -35.66 -26.97
C PHE A 140 68.29 -36.17 -26.73
N GLY A 141 68.05 -37.49 -26.82
CA GLY A 141 66.77 -38.10 -26.52
C GLY A 141 66.37 -37.96 -25.05
N ASP A 142 67.33 -38.12 -24.13
CA ASP A 142 67.14 -37.90 -22.68
C ASP A 142 66.79 -36.42 -22.40
N LEU A 143 67.50 -35.48 -23.02
CA LEU A 143 67.22 -34.05 -22.91
C LEU A 143 65.79 -33.72 -23.35
N LEU A 144 65.35 -34.22 -24.51
CA LEU A 144 64.00 -33.97 -25.03
C LEU A 144 62.91 -34.53 -24.11
N ASN A 145 63.11 -35.72 -23.55
CA ASN A 145 62.19 -36.33 -22.60
C ASN A 145 62.09 -35.52 -21.30
N ARG A 146 63.23 -35.08 -20.74
CA ARG A 146 63.26 -34.24 -19.54
C ARG A 146 62.61 -32.88 -19.76
N TYR A 147 62.87 -32.25 -20.91
CA TYR A 147 62.20 -31.00 -21.30
C TYR A 147 60.69 -31.18 -21.38
N LYS A 148 60.23 -32.22 -22.10
CA LYS A 148 58.80 -32.53 -22.21
C LYS A 148 58.17 -32.74 -20.83
N TYR A 149 58.83 -33.48 -19.93
CA TYR A 149 58.34 -33.70 -18.58
C TYR A 149 58.24 -32.40 -17.77
N LEU A 150 59.29 -31.58 -17.76
CA LEU A 150 59.29 -30.29 -17.07
C LEU A 150 58.21 -29.36 -17.62
N HIS A 151 58.00 -29.36 -18.94
CA HIS A 151 56.94 -28.60 -19.59
C HIS A 151 55.55 -29.05 -19.14
N LEU A 152 55.27 -30.36 -19.13
CA LEU A 152 54.00 -30.92 -18.68
C LEU A 152 53.72 -30.59 -17.20
N VAL A 153 54.74 -30.69 -16.35
CA VAL A 153 54.64 -30.34 -14.93
C VAL A 153 54.34 -28.85 -14.76
N ALA A 154 55.08 -27.96 -15.44
CA ALA A 154 54.83 -26.52 -15.37
C ALA A 154 53.43 -26.16 -15.90
N ARG A 155 52.94 -26.85 -16.93
CA ARG A 155 51.58 -26.68 -17.43
C ARG A 155 50.55 -27.09 -16.39
N ARG A 156 50.74 -28.22 -15.72
CA ARG A 156 49.85 -28.69 -14.65
C ARG A 156 49.84 -27.75 -13.44
N ASP A 157 51.00 -27.22 -13.06
CA ASP A 157 51.12 -26.25 -11.95
C ASP A 157 50.35 -24.95 -12.26
N ARG A 158 50.50 -24.42 -13.49
CA ARG A 158 49.73 -23.25 -13.95
C ARG A 158 48.23 -23.53 -13.96
N GLN A 159 47.84 -24.71 -14.43
CA GLN A 159 46.44 -25.12 -14.44
C GLN A 159 45.88 -25.20 -13.01
N LEU A 160 46.63 -25.72 -12.04
CA LEU A 160 46.19 -25.78 -10.64
C LEU A 160 45.97 -24.38 -10.05
N VAL A 161 46.87 -23.42 -10.33
CA VAL A 161 46.69 -22.02 -9.90
C VAL A 161 45.41 -21.42 -10.51
N HIS A 162 45.19 -21.66 -11.80
CA HIS A 162 43.99 -21.19 -12.49
C HIS A 162 42.72 -21.81 -11.88
N GLU A 163 42.69 -23.13 -11.69
CA GLU A 163 41.55 -23.83 -11.09
C GLU A 163 41.22 -23.31 -9.67
N VAL A 164 42.24 -23.07 -8.82
CA VAL A 164 42.02 -22.47 -7.50
C VAL A 164 41.46 -21.06 -7.59
N GLY A 165 41.96 -20.25 -8.54
CA GLY A 165 41.48 -18.90 -8.77
C GLY A 165 40.04 -18.83 -9.27
N GLU A 166 39.67 -19.68 -10.22
CA GLU A 166 38.29 -19.80 -10.72
C GLU A 166 37.33 -20.22 -9.60
N LEU A 167 37.64 -21.32 -8.90
CA LEU A 167 36.78 -21.84 -7.84
C LEU A 167 36.57 -20.82 -6.70
N ALA A 168 37.62 -20.07 -6.33
CA ALA A 168 37.50 -19.02 -5.33
C ALA A 168 36.58 -17.87 -5.79
N ARG A 169 36.73 -17.42 -7.04
CA ARG A 169 35.89 -16.36 -7.61
C ARG A 169 34.43 -16.79 -7.76
N GLU A 170 34.20 -18.01 -8.25
CA GLU A 170 32.87 -18.58 -8.40
C GLU A 170 32.13 -18.66 -7.06
N LEU A 171 32.82 -19.11 -6.01
CA LEU A 171 32.25 -19.18 -4.66
C LEU A 171 31.87 -17.79 -4.11
N GLU A 172 32.76 -16.81 -4.29
CA GLU A 172 32.52 -15.42 -3.85
C GLU A 172 31.33 -14.79 -4.58
N LEU A 173 31.25 -14.96 -5.91
CA LEU A 173 30.14 -14.47 -6.71
C LEU A 173 28.80 -15.09 -6.29
N ARG A 174 28.77 -16.41 -6.08
CA ARG A 174 27.56 -17.11 -5.61
C ARG A 174 27.14 -16.63 -4.22
N GLU A 175 28.07 -16.45 -3.29
CA GLU A 175 27.76 -15.96 -1.94
C GLU A 175 27.15 -14.56 -1.97
N VAL A 176 27.69 -13.66 -2.79
CA VAL A 176 27.17 -12.30 -2.97
C VAL A 176 25.79 -12.31 -3.61
N GLU A 177 25.59 -13.12 -4.65
CA GLU A 177 24.31 -13.24 -5.35
C GLU A 177 23.20 -13.76 -4.43
N LEU A 178 23.47 -14.83 -3.66
CA LEU A 178 22.52 -15.39 -2.70
C LEU A 178 22.14 -14.37 -1.61
N ARG A 179 23.13 -13.68 -1.03
CA ARG A 179 22.88 -12.64 -0.02
C ARG A 179 22.03 -11.49 -0.57
N ARG A 180 22.33 -11.05 -1.79
CA ARG A 180 21.58 -9.98 -2.45
C ARG A 180 20.14 -10.42 -2.74
N SER A 181 19.95 -11.61 -3.29
CA SER A 181 18.62 -12.15 -3.60
C SER A 181 17.75 -12.24 -2.34
N LEU A 182 18.31 -12.74 -1.23
CA LEU A 182 17.60 -12.80 0.05
C LEU A 182 17.22 -11.40 0.57
N ALA A 183 18.15 -10.45 0.52
CA ALA A 183 17.91 -9.08 0.99
C ALA A 183 16.84 -8.37 0.15
N ASP A 184 16.89 -8.51 -1.18
CA ASP A 184 15.93 -7.91 -2.11
C ASP A 184 14.52 -8.47 -1.86
N MET A 185 14.38 -9.78 -1.62
CA MET A 185 13.08 -10.40 -1.34
C MET A 185 12.51 -10.00 0.02
N GLN A 186 13.35 -9.96 1.07
CA GLN A 186 12.92 -9.50 2.39
C GLN A 186 12.48 -8.03 2.35
N TYR A 187 13.19 -7.19 1.58
CA TYR A 187 12.81 -5.80 1.37
C TYR A 187 11.43 -5.69 0.70
N LEU A 188 11.22 -6.40 -0.42
CA LEU A 188 9.95 -6.40 -1.14
C LEU A 188 8.78 -6.90 -0.29
N GLN A 189 9.00 -7.95 0.52
CA GLN A 189 7.98 -8.46 1.43
C GLN A 189 7.58 -7.38 2.45
N ASN A 190 8.57 -6.79 3.13
CA ASN A 190 8.34 -5.77 4.14
C ASN A 190 7.63 -4.53 3.58
N GLU A 191 8.04 -4.06 2.39
CA GLU A 191 7.42 -2.92 1.70
C GLU A 191 5.92 -3.17 1.47
N ARG A 192 5.56 -4.38 0.99
CA ARG A 192 4.17 -4.74 0.70
C ARG A 192 3.33 -4.96 1.95
N GLU A 193 3.91 -5.52 3.00
CA GLU A 193 3.23 -5.65 4.30
C GLU A 193 2.91 -4.27 4.89
N GLN A 194 3.84 -3.32 4.80
CA GLN A 194 3.64 -1.92 5.24
C GLN A 194 2.57 -1.21 4.41
N GLU A 195 2.59 -1.36 3.09
CA GLU A 195 1.57 -0.82 2.20
C GLU A 195 0.17 -1.36 2.56
N ASN A 196 0.04 -2.67 2.76
CA ASN A 196 -1.24 -3.29 3.12
C ASN A 196 -1.74 -2.85 4.51
N ALA A 197 -0.83 -2.66 5.47
CA ALA A 197 -1.19 -2.10 6.79
C ALA A 197 -1.71 -0.65 6.65
N THR A 198 -1.06 0.17 5.83
CA THR A 198 -1.49 1.55 5.55
C THR A 198 -2.87 1.59 4.90
N LEU A 199 -3.11 0.74 3.90
CA LEU A 199 -4.42 0.61 3.25
C LEU A 199 -5.50 0.14 4.23
N THR A 200 -5.16 -0.74 5.16
CA THR A 200 -6.09 -1.23 6.19
C THR A 200 -6.54 -0.09 7.12
N ASN A 201 -5.59 0.71 7.60
CA ASN A 201 -5.88 1.87 8.44
C ASN A 201 -6.73 2.91 7.68
N LEU A 202 -6.35 3.23 6.44
CA LEU A 202 -7.09 4.17 5.61
C LEU A 202 -8.53 3.69 5.36
N ARG A 203 -8.73 2.40 5.11
CA ARG A 203 -10.07 1.81 4.94
C ARG A 203 -10.90 1.94 6.21
N GLN A 204 -10.30 1.71 7.38
CA GLN A 204 -10.98 1.82 8.67
C GLN A 204 -11.46 3.26 8.90
N ASP A 205 -10.60 4.24 8.68
CA ASP A 205 -10.93 5.67 8.82
C ASP A 205 -12.07 6.09 7.88
N ARG A 206 -12.01 5.64 6.62
CA ARG A 206 -13.08 5.90 5.64
C ARG A 206 -14.39 5.21 6.02
N THR A 207 -14.33 4.01 6.58
CA THR A 207 -15.52 3.28 7.06
C THR A 207 -16.18 3.98 8.26
N GLN A 208 -15.37 4.51 9.19
CA GLN A 208 -15.88 5.32 10.30
C GLN A 208 -16.53 6.61 9.79
N THR A 209 -15.88 7.30 8.85
CA THR A 209 -16.42 8.50 8.19
C THR A 209 -17.73 8.20 7.46
N LEU A 210 -17.81 7.09 6.74
CA LEU A 210 -19.04 6.67 6.07
C LEU A 210 -20.18 6.41 7.08
N THR A 211 -19.86 5.81 8.21
CA THR A 211 -20.83 5.51 9.28
C THR A 211 -21.37 6.78 9.93
N SER A 212 -20.49 7.76 10.20
CA SER A 212 -20.91 9.06 10.73
C SER A 212 -21.79 9.82 9.73
N LEU A 213 -21.40 9.87 8.46
CA LEU A 213 -22.20 10.49 7.39
C LEU A 213 -23.59 9.85 7.25
N ARG A 214 -23.68 8.52 7.27
CA ARG A 214 -24.97 7.80 7.23
C ARG A 214 -25.82 8.09 8.45
N THR A 215 -25.22 8.25 9.62
CA THR A 215 -25.94 8.61 10.85
C THR A 215 -26.51 10.03 10.76
N THR A 216 -25.70 10.99 10.30
CA THR A 216 -26.15 12.38 10.05
C THR A 216 -27.25 12.42 9.01
N GLN A 217 -27.12 11.66 7.91
CA GLN A 217 -28.15 11.53 6.88
C GLN A 217 -29.48 11.04 7.46
N ARG A 218 -29.48 9.99 8.28
CA ARG A 218 -30.71 9.45 8.92
C ARG A 218 -31.36 10.48 9.85
N ARG A 219 -30.57 11.19 10.67
CA ARG A 219 -31.06 12.25 11.56
C ARG A 219 -31.69 13.40 10.78
N ALA A 220 -31.01 13.88 9.73
CA ALA A 220 -31.51 14.94 8.87
C ALA A 220 -32.81 14.51 8.15
N THR A 221 -32.88 13.27 7.66
CA THR A 221 -34.09 12.73 7.02
C THR A 221 -35.27 12.68 8.01
N SER A 222 -35.04 12.16 9.22
CA SER A 222 -36.06 12.08 10.28
C SER A 222 -36.57 13.46 10.70
N ARG A 223 -35.66 14.45 10.80
CA ARG A 223 -36.02 15.84 11.12
C ARG A 223 -36.87 16.47 10.01
N LEU A 224 -36.55 16.17 8.74
CA LEU A 224 -37.31 16.65 7.58
C LEU A 224 -38.74 16.08 7.56
N GLU A 225 -38.91 14.82 7.96
CA GLU A 225 -40.21 14.17 8.11
C GLU A 225 -41.03 14.76 9.27
N ALA A 226 -40.39 15.09 10.39
CA ALA A 226 -41.03 15.80 11.49
C ALA A 226 -41.55 17.19 11.06
N LEU A 227 -40.69 18.00 10.45
CA LEU A 227 -41.07 19.33 9.93
C LEU A 227 -42.17 19.26 8.87
N ALA A 228 -42.24 18.17 8.09
CA ALA A 228 -43.30 17.97 7.10
C ALA A 228 -44.65 17.61 7.74
N ARG A 229 -44.65 17.02 8.95
CA ARG A 229 -45.86 16.77 9.74
C ARG A 229 -46.36 18.05 10.41
N ASP A 230 -45.44 18.87 10.93
CA ASP A 230 -45.77 20.14 11.60
C ASP A 230 -46.31 21.22 10.64
N GLU A 231 -46.15 21.04 9.32
CA GLU A 231 -46.68 21.93 8.27
C GLU A 231 -48.13 21.59 7.86
N ARG A 232 -48.65 20.41 8.23
CA ARG A 232 -50.02 19.95 7.92
C ARG A 232 -51.00 20.29 9.02
#